data_AF-A0A268JT67-F1
#
_entry.id   AF-A0A268JT67-F1
#
_cell.length_a   1.000
_cell.length_b   1.000
_cell.length_c   1.000
_cell.angle_alpha   90.00
_cell.angle_beta   90.00
_cell.angle_gamma   90.00
#
_symmetry.space_group_name_H-M   'P 1'
#
loop_
_entity.id
_entity.type
_entity.pdbx_description
1 polymer ?
#
loop_
_entity_poly.entity_id
_entity_poly.type
_entity_poly.pdbx_seq_one_letter_code
_entity_poly.pdbx_strand_id
1 'polypeptide(L)'
;MPEVARNYTSYYLEQYMIEHSSPNQHLSITPGAGTGKTTVIVQRFMYLFQKVKASPKEIAMITFSKESASEMHRRLREELFTRYRLTKQQRYLYYSEELKKMRISSIHSFAKMLLNEIGSLLGYGRNVEIRT
;
A
#
# COMPACT_ATOMS: atom_id res chain seq x y z
N MET A 1 -16.78 -20.69 26.48
CA MET A 1 -16.11 -19.45 26.02
C MET A 1 -17.12 -18.64 25.24
N PRO A 2 -17.32 -17.34 25.53
CA PRO A 2 -18.43 -16.57 24.96
C PRO A 2 -18.25 -16.38 23.45
N GLU A 3 -19.35 -16.42 22.70
CA GLU A 3 -19.44 -16.26 21.24
C GLU A 3 -18.78 -14.97 20.73
N VAL A 4 -18.88 -13.89 21.50
CA VAL A 4 -18.25 -12.60 21.21
C VAL A 4 -16.73 -12.72 21.11
N ALA A 5 -16.08 -13.45 22.03
CA ALA A 5 -14.62 -13.61 22.02
C ALA A 5 -14.13 -14.43 20.80
N ARG A 6 -14.94 -15.39 20.32
CA ARG A 6 -14.61 -16.16 19.11
C ARG A 6 -14.63 -15.28 17.86
N ASN A 7 -15.62 -14.40 17.73
CA ASN A 7 -15.75 -13.50 16.57
C ASN A 7 -14.63 -12.45 16.50
N TYR A 8 -14.17 -11.93 17.64
CA TYR A 8 -13.00 -11.04 17.66
C TYR A 8 -11.72 -11.81 17.29
N THR A 9 -11.55 -13.03 17.79
CA THR A 9 -10.36 -13.86 17.50
C THR A 9 -10.27 -14.22 16.03
N SER A 10 -11.37 -14.63 15.39
CA SER A 10 -11.40 -14.94 13.95
C SER A 10 -11.11 -13.72 13.10
N TYR A 11 -11.64 -12.56 13.47
CA TYR A 11 -11.41 -11.30 12.77
C TYR A 11 -9.93 -10.87 12.77
N TYR A 12 -9.25 -10.89 13.92
CA TYR A 12 -7.82 -10.57 14.00
C TYR A 12 -6.96 -11.59 13.26
N LEU A 13 -7.38 -12.87 13.26
CA LEU A 13 -6.71 -13.92 12.50
C LEU A 13 -6.78 -13.66 10.99
N GLU A 14 -7.94 -13.26 10.46
CA GLU A 14 -8.08 -12.93 9.04
C GLU A 14 -7.17 -11.76 8.63
N GLN A 15 -7.10 -10.70 9.44
CA GLN A 15 -6.19 -9.58 9.19
C GLN A 15 -4.73 -10.06 9.13
N TYR A 16 -4.31 -10.88 10.10
CA TYR A 16 -2.98 -11.45 10.13
C TYR A 16 -2.68 -12.30 8.89
N MET A 17 -3.61 -13.16 8.48
CA MET A 17 -3.47 -14.00 7.29
C MET A 17 -3.35 -13.16 6.01
N ILE A 18 -4.13 -12.09 5.89
CA ILE A 18 -4.03 -11.15 4.76
C ILE A 18 -2.65 -10.48 4.75
N GLU A 19 -2.23 -9.93 5.88
CA GLU A 19 -0.96 -9.22 6.04
C GLU A 19 0.25 -10.10 5.71
N HIS A 20 0.20 -11.39 6.05
CA HIS A 20 1.33 -12.32 5.94
C HIS A 20 1.23 -13.31 4.78
N SER A 21 0.17 -13.24 3.98
CA SER A 21 -0.03 -14.08 2.79
C SER A 21 1.16 -14.04 1.81
N SER A 22 1.28 -15.06 0.96
CA SER A 22 2.34 -15.07 -0.07
C SER A 22 2.21 -13.86 -1.01
N PRO A 23 3.31 -13.17 -1.39
CA PRO A 23 3.28 -12.11 -2.40
C PRO A 23 2.77 -12.58 -3.77
N ASN A 24 2.88 -13.88 -4.07
CA ASN A 24 2.48 -14.48 -5.34
C ASN A 24 1.00 -14.92 -5.36
N GLN A 25 0.26 -14.69 -4.26
CA GLN A 25 -1.14 -15.06 -4.16
C GLN A 25 -2.03 -13.84 -4.42
N HIS A 26 -3.05 -14.02 -5.27
CA HIS A 26 -4.09 -13.02 -5.43
C HIS A 26 -5.08 -13.09 -4.26
N LEU A 27 -5.32 -11.94 -3.63
CA LEU A 27 -6.27 -11.81 -2.54
C LEU A 27 -7.34 -10.77 -2.90
N SER A 28 -8.60 -11.18 -2.79
CA SER A 28 -9.73 -10.27 -2.75
C SER A 28 -10.25 -10.21 -1.33
N ILE A 29 -10.42 -9.00 -0.81
CA ILE A 29 -10.85 -8.79 0.57
C ILE A 29 -12.16 -8.02 0.50
N THR A 30 -13.23 -8.62 1.00
CA THR A 30 -14.54 -7.97 1.14
C THR A 30 -14.77 -7.66 2.62
N PRO A 31 -14.60 -6.41 3.04
CA PRO A 31 -14.51 -6.12 4.46
C PRO A 31 -15.82 -5.52 4.99
N GLY A 32 -16.31 -6.01 6.14
CA GLY A 32 -17.47 -5.43 6.84
C GLY A 32 -17.30 -3.94 7.23
N ALA A 33 -18.36 -3.21 7.54
CA ALA A 33 -18.25 -1.79 7.90
C ALA A 33 -17.31 -1.58 9.11
N GLY A 34 -16.41 -0.57 9.05
CA GLY A 34 -15.54 -0.18 10.18
C GLY A 34 -14.29 -1.04 10.44
N THR A 35 -13.99 -2.05 9.61
CA THR A 35 -12.99 -3.09 9.90
C THR A 35 -11.51 -2.74 9.62
N GLY A 36 -11.08 -1.49 9.80
CA GLY A 36 -9.65 -1.15 9.75
C GLY A 36 -8.91 -1.58 8.47
N LYS A 37 -9.59 -1.66 7.32
CA LYS A 37 -9.05 -2.09 6.00
C LYS A 37 -7.76 -1.36 5.64
N THR A 38 -7.76 -0.06 5.91
CA THR A 38 -6.62 0.83 5.68
C THR A 38 -5.43 0.44 6.55
N THR A 39 -5.67 0.03 7.79
CA THR A 39 -4.65 -0.51 8.70
C THR A 39 -4.06 -1.80 8.15
N VAL A 40 -4.91 -2.73 7.67
CA VAL A 40 -4.45 -3.99 7.05
C VAL A 40 -3.55 -3.72 5.85
N ILE A 41 -3.91 -2.75 4.98
CA ILE A 41 -3.07 -2.39 3.83
C ILE A 41 -1.72 -1.82 4.28
N VAL A 42 -1.70 -0.96 5.30
CA VAL A 42 -0.46 -0.41 5.88
C VAL A 42 0.42 -1.52 6.46
N GLN A 43 -0.15 -2.44 7.24
CA GLN A 43 0.60 -3.56 7.81
C GLN A 43 1.07 -4.55 6.74
N ARG A 44 0.25 -4.81 5.71
CA ARG A 44 0.65 -5.60 4.54
C ARG A 44 1.86 -5.00 3.83
N PHE A 45 1.87 -3.68 3.62
CA PHE A 45 3.04 -2.99 3.09
C PHE A 45 4.27 -3.21 3.99
N MET A 46 4.11 -3.03 5.31
CA MET A 46 5.21 -3.22 6.25
C MET A 46 5.77 -4.64 6.22
N TYR A 47 4.91 -5.65 6.07
CA TYR A 47 5.32 -7.04 5.90
C TYR A 47 6.12 -7.27 4.61
N LEU A 48 5.58 -6.84 3.46
CA LEU A 48 6.26 -6.96 2.16
C LEU A 48 7.63 -6.28 2.18
N PHE A 49 7.69 -5.12 2.83
CA PHE A 49 8.90 -4.33 2.85
C PHE A 49 9.95 -4.87 3.84
N GLN A 50 9.56 -5.27 5.05
CA GLN A 50 10.50 -5.67 6.09
C GLN A 50 10.86 -7.15 6.09
N LYS A 51 9.90 -8.02 5.74
CA LYS A 51 10.06 -9.48 5.84
C LYS A 51 10.38 -10.09 4.49
N VAL A 52 9.60 -9.73 3.47
CA VAL A 52 9.81 -10.21 2.10
C VAL A 52 10.97 -9.46 1.42
N LYS A 53 11.33 -8.26 1.93
CA LYS A 53 12.38 -7.40 1.38
C LYS A 53 12.10 -7.01 -0.08
N ALA A 54 10.83 -6.85 -0.44
CA ALA A 54 10.43 -6.35 -1.74
C ALA A 54 10.96 -4.93 -1.93
N SER A 55 11.46 -4.61 -3.12
CA SER A 55 11.88 -3.24 -3.43
C SER A 55 10.65 -2.32 -3.47
N PRO A 56 10.71 -1.07 -2.99
CA PRO A 56 9.55 -0.17 -3.05
C PRO A 56 9.10 0.07 -4.50
N LYS A 57 10.04 -0.01 -5.45
CA LYS A 57 9.77 0.15 -6.89
C LYS A 57 8.94 -0.99 -7.47
N GLU A 58 8.94 -2.16 -6.83
CA GLU A 58 8.14 -3.33 -7.23
C GLU A 58 6.72 -3.28 -6.66
N ILE A 59 6.42 -2.32 -5.78
CA ILE A 59 5.11 -2.19 -5.15
C ILE A 59 4.38 -0.97 -5.71
N ALA A 60 3.20 -1.22 -6.29
CA ALA A 60 2.26 -0.18 -6.66
C ALA A 60 1.01 -0.26 -5.77
N MET A 61 0.59 0.87 -5.22
CA MET A 61 -0.65 1.04 -4.50
C MET A 61 -1.56 1.99 -5.29
N ILE A 62 -2.71 1.47 -5.70
CA ILE A 62 -3.66 2.17 -6.55
C ILE A 62 -4.95 2.42 -5.78
N THR A 63 -5.44 3.65 -5.80
CA THR A 63 -6.69 4.05 -5.14
C THR A 63 -7.68 4.63 -6.15
N PHE A 64 -8.93 4.82 -5.74
CA PHE A 64 -9.92 5.47 -6.59
C PHE A 64 -9.63 6.97 -6.76
N SER A 65 -9.38 7.68 -5.65
CA SER A 65 -9.17 9.13 -5.64
C SER A 65 -7.73 9.52 -5.29
N LYS A 66 -7.33 10.75 -5.65
CA LYS A 66 -6.02 11.31 -5.31
C LYS A 66 -5.90 11.55 -3.80
N GLU A 67 -6.97 11.96 -3.16
CA GLU A 67 -7.07 12.17 -1.71
C GLU A 67 -6.82 10.87 -0.97
N SER A 68 -7.40 9.76 -1.45
CA SER A 68 -7.16 8.43 -0.88
C SER A 68 -5.70 7.99 -1.02
N ALA A 69 -5.05 8.28 -2.16
CA ALA A 69 -3.63 8.01 -2.35
C ALA A 69 -2.76 8.83 -1.39
N SER A 70 -3.05 10.13 -1.25
CA SER A 70 -2.35 11.03 -0.33
C SER A 70 -2.51 10.57 1.13
N GLU A 71 -3.72 10.17 1.51
CA GLU A 71 -4.02 9.63 2.84
C GLU A 71 -3.23 8.33 3.11
N MET A 72 -3.17 7.42 2.14
CA MET A 72 -2.34 6.21 2.26
C MET A 72 -0.87 6.56 2.44
N HIS A 73 -0.35 7.51 1.66
CA HIS A 73 1.02 7.96 1.77
C HIS A 73 1.31 8.58 3.16
N ARG A 74 0.37 9.36 3.71
CA ARG A 74 0.46 9.93 5.06
C ARG A 74 0.52 8.83 6.12
N ARG A 75 -0.40 7.86 6.09
CA ARG A 75 -0.46 6.75 7.06
C ARG A 75 0.80 5.89 7.07
N LEU A 76 1.34 5.56 5.90
CA LEU A 76 2.59 4.79 5.79
C LEU A 76 3.77 5.53 6.41
N ARG A 77 3.91 6.84 6.16
CA ARG A 77 4.95 7.67 6.80
C ARG A 77 4.77 7.73 8.31
N GLU A 78 3.55 7.98 8.77
CA GLU A 78 3.25 8.06 10.21
C GLU A 78 3.56 6.77 10.94
N GLU A 79 3.22 5.62 10.36
CA GLU A 79 3.55 4.30 10.91
C GLU A 79 5.07 4.11 11.03
N LEU A 80 5.84 4.47 9.99
CA LEU A 80 7.30 4.39 10.00
C LEU A 80 7.93 5.30 11.06
N PHE A 81 7.49 6.56 11.14
CA PHE A 81 7.95 7.49 12.16
C PHE A 81 7.57 7.05 13.58
N THR A 82 6.37 6.48 13.75
CA THR A 82 5.93 5.94 15.04
C THR A 82 6.83 4.80 15.48
N ARG A 83 7.13 3.85 14.60
CA ARG A 83 8.08 2.77 14.89
C ARG A 83 9.49 3.27 15.18
N TYR A 84 9.96 4.29 14.46
CA TYR A 84 11.23 4.94 14.77
C TYR A 84 11.21 5.55 16.18
N ARG A 85 10.16 6.29 16.55
CA ARG A 85 10.06 6.92 17.88
C ARG A 85 10.08 5.89 19.00
N LEU A 86 9.36 4.77 18.82
CA LEU A 86 9.24 3.70 19.81
C LEU A 86 10.49 2.82 19.94
N THR A 87 11.18 2.55 18.83
CA THR A 87 12.30 1.58 18.80
C THR A 87 13.68 2.21 18.69
N LYS A 88 13.75 3.49 18.26
CA LYS A 88 14.96 4.23 17.88
C LYS A 88 15.81 3.57 16.80
N GLN A 89 15.26 2.61 16.04
CA GLN A 89 16.01 1.92 15.00
C GLN A 89 16.04 2.73 13.70
N GLN A 90 17.23 3.11 13.25
CA GLN A 90 17.44 3.97 12.08
C GLN A 90 16.87 3.39 10.77
N ARG A 91 16.70 2.06 10.69
CA ARG A 91 16.08 1.41 9.54
C ARG A 91 14.71 1.98 9.18
N TYR A 92 13.93 2.48 10.15
CA TYR A 92 12.62 3.05 9.90
C TYR A 92 12.69 4.45 9.24
N LEU A 93 13.77 5.20 9.48
CA LEU A 93 14.04 6.43 8.72
C LEU A 93 14.46 6.10 7.29
N TYR A 94 15.35 5.11 7.11
CA TYR A 94 15.72 4.60 5.79
C TYR A 94 14.48 4.16 5.00
N TYR A 95 13.58 3.39 5.62
CA TYR A 95 12.34 2.96 4.99
C TYR A 95 11.40 4.13 4.63
N SER A 96 11.40 5.21 5.43
CA SER A 96 10.63 6.43 5.11
C SER A 96 11.16 7.15 3.87
N GLU A 97 12.47 7.13 3.66
CA GLU A 97 13.09 7.65 2.44
C GLU A 97 12.82 6.74 1.23
N GLU A 98 12.91 5.43 1.40
CA GLU A 98 12.58 4.46 0.35
C GLU A 98 11.09 4.51 -0.06
N LEU A 99 10.18 4.82 0.86
CA LEU A 99 8.75 4.98 0.58
C LEU A 99 8.49 6.02 -0.52
N LYS A 100 9.34 7.06 -0.66
CA LYS A 100 9.21 8.08 -1.72
C LYS A 100 9.40 7.50 -3.13
N LYS A 101 10.02 6.32 -3.25
CA LYS A 101 10.24 5.61 -4.52
C LYS A 101 9.09 4.68 -4.87
N MET A 102 8.19 4.42 -3.92
CA MET A 102 7.02 3.58 -4.14
C MET A 102 5.96 4.32 -4.94
N ARG A 103 5.23 3.59 -5.80
CA ARG A 103 4.14 4.18 -6.59
C ARG A 103 2.83 4.13 -5.82
N ILE A 104 2.42 5.26 -5.25
CA ILE A 104 1.12 5.44 -4.59
C ILE A 104 0.31 6.48 -5.37
N SER A 105 -0.77 6.07 -6.03
CA SER A 105 -1.51 6.96 -6.94
C SER A 105 -2.98 6.58 -7.08
N SER A 106 -3.80 7.50 -7.57
CA SER A 106 -5.13 7.15 -8.06
C SER A 106 -5.04 6.33 -9.36
N ILE A 107 -6.10 5.61 -9.71
CA ILE A 107 -6.20 4.84 -10.95
C ILE A 107 -5.99 5.72 -12.19
N HIS A 108 -6.52 6.93 -12.19
CA HIS A 108 -6.35 7.88 -13.31
C HIS A 108 -4.90 8.34 -13.45
N SER A 109 -4.24 8.71 -12.35
CA SER A 109 -2.82 9.09 -12.37
C SER A 109 -1.94 7.92 -12.78
N PHE A 110 -2.30 6.71 -12.33
CA PHE A 110 -1.59 5.48 -12.69
C PHE A 110 -1.65 5.22 -14.20
N ALA A 111 -2.86 5.29 -14.79
CA ALA A 111 -3.10 5.10 -16.21
C ALA A 111 -2.40 6.18 -17.06
N LYS A 112 -2.50 7.46 -16.68
CA LYS A 112 -1.80 8.56 -17.38
C LYS A 112 -0.28 8.33 -17.43
N MET A 113 0.31 7.87 -16.32
CA MET A 113 1.74 7.55 -16.30
C MET A 113 2.08 6.43 -17.28
N LEU A 114 1.31 5.34 -17.28
CA LEU A 114 1.52 4.23 -18.22
C LEU A 114 1.39 4.67 -19.67
N LEU A 115 0.40 5.50 -19.98
CA LEU A 115 0.21 6.05 -21.33
C LEU A 115 1.40 6.91 -21.77
N ASN A 116 1.97 7.72 -20.88
CA ASN A 116 3.16 8.51 -21.20
C ASN A 116 4.40 7.63 -21.42
N GLU A 117 4.55 6.57 -20.62
CA GLU A 117 5.68 5.64 -20.72
C GLU A 117 5.59 4.79 -22.00
N ILE A 118 4.44 4.15 -22.24
CA ILE A 118 4.20 3.31 -23.41
C ILE A 118 4.07 4.17 -24.68
N GLY A 119 3.40 5.32 -24.61
CA GLY A 119 3.24 6.24 -25.73
C GLY A 119 4.59 6.76 -26.23
N SER A 120 5.55 6.99 -25.33
CA SER A 120 6.93 7.29 -25.72
C SER A 120 7.61 6.14 -26.46
N LEU A 121 7.30 4.88 -26.14
CA LEU A 121 7.84 3.70 -26.82
C LEU A 121 7.20 3.48 -28.20
N LEU A 122 5.91 3.80 -28.33
CA LEU A 122 5.13 3.61 -29.56
C LEU A 122 5.24 4.79 -30.56
N GLY A 123 6.04 5.82 -30.25
CA GLY A 123 6.25 6.96 -31.13
C GLY A 123 5.20 8.08 -31.05
N TYR A 124 4.28 8.03 -30.08
CA TYR A 124 3.27 9.07 -29.86
C TYR A 124 3.83 10.34 -29.16
N GLY A 125 5.13 10.38 -28.86
CA GLY A 125 5.79 11.48 -28.17
C GLY A 125 5.51 11.51 -26.66
N ARG A 126 6.25 12.34 -25.91
CA ARG A 126 6.15 12.42 -24.43
C ARG A 126 4.96 13.27 -23.92
N ASN A 127 4.29 13.99 -24.82
CA ASN A 127 3.26 14.98 -24.49
C ASN A 127 1.87 14.49 -24.91
N VAL A 128 1.47 13.31 -24.43
CA VAL A 128 0.10 12.82 -24.63
C VAL A 128 -0.83 13.60 -23.70
N GLU A 129 -1.64 14.48 -24.28
CA GLU A 129 -2.69 15.21 -23.56
C GLU A 129 -4.03 14.50 -23.69
N ILE A 130 -4.68 14.29 -22.55
CA ILE A 130 -6.07 13.82 -22.51
C ILE A 130 -6.93 15.07 -22.72
N ARG A 131 -7.58 15.16 -23.89
CA ARG A 131 -8.63 16.16 -24.11
C ARG A 131 -9.92 15.67 -23.45
N THR A 132 -10.32 16.35 -22.38
CA THR A 132 -11.66 16.25 -21.77
C THR A 132 -12.58 17.31 -22.34
#